data_AF-A0A327KDV7-F1
#
_entry.id   AF-A0A327KDV7-F1
#
_cell.length_a   1.000
_cell.length_b   1.000
_cell.length_c   1.000
_cell.angle_alpha   90.00
_cell.angle_beta   90.00
_cell.angle_gamma   90.00
#
_symmetry.space_group_name_H-M   'P 1'
#
loop_
_entity.id
_entity.type
_entity.pdbx_description
1 polymer ?
#
loop_
_entity_poly.entity_id
_entity_poly.type
_entity_poly.pdbx_seq_one_letter_code
_entity_poly.pdbx_strand_id
1 'polypeptide(L)'
;MGAGIAYVTARAGMGVVLIDRDQETAEKGKLHCAGLLEKEVARGRMSEEAAVGILERIVATPDYGALAEADLVIEAVFEDRKVKAEVTEKVKAHLPEGAIFASNTSTLPITS
;
A
#
# COMPACT_ATOMS: atom_id res chain seq x y z
N MET A 1 3.03 6.61 -5.89
CA MET A 1 2.85 5.23 -6.42
C MET A 1 2.14 4.34 -5.40
N GLY A 2 2.60 4.25 -4.14
CA GLY A 2 1.99 3.39 -3.11
C GLY A 2 0.46 3.48 -3.00
N ALA A 3 -0.12 4.68 -2.89
CA ALA A 3 -1.58 4.86 -2.86
C ALA A 3 -2.29 4.32 -4.11
N GLY A 4 -1.69 4.46 -5.30
CA GLY A 4 -2.25 3.92 -6.53
C GLY A 4 -2.25 2.38 -6.55
N ILE A 5 -1.17 1.76 -6.07
CA ILE A 5 -1.08 0.31 -5.89
C ILE A 5 -2.13 -0.16 -4.88
N ALA A 6 -2.24 0.52 -3.73
CA ALA A 6 -3.25 0.21 -2.72
C ALA A 6 -4.68 0.28 -3.29
N TYR A 7 -4.99 1.34 -4.05
CA TYR A 7 -6.28 1.49 -4.71
C TYR A 7 -6.61 0.33 -5.66
N VAL A 8 -5.71 -0.03 -6.58
CA VAL A 8 -6.00 -1.10 -7.55
C VAL A 8 -6.08 -2.47 -6.89
N THR A 9 -5.26 -2.72 -5.86
CA THR A 9 -5.26 -3.96 -5.09
C THR A 9 -6.55 -4.10 -4.28
N ALA A 10 -6.96 -3.06 -3.56
CA ALA A 10 -8.21 -3.05 -2.79
C ALA A 10 -9.44 -3.19 -3.71
N ARG A 11 -9.42 -2.53 -4.87
CA ARG A 11 -10.48 -2.65 -5.89
C ARG A 11 -10.60 -4.06 -6.46
N ALA A 12 -9.51 -4.82 -6.50
CA ALA A 12 -9.51 -6.24 -6.89
C ALA A 12 -10.05 -7.16 -5.77
N GLY A 13 -10.43 -6.61 -4.61
CA GLY A 13 -11.04 -7.34 -3.50
C GLY A 13 -10.08 -7.80 -2.42
N MET A 14 -8.79 -7.46 -2.53
CA MET A 14 -7.75 -7.85 -1.57
C MET A 14 -7.66 -6.86 -0.39
N GLY A 15 -7.32 -7.36 0.80
CA GLY A 15 -6.96 -6.52 1.93
C GLY A 15 -5.61 -5.85 1.70
N VAL A 16 -5.46 -4.59 2.14
CA VAL A 16 -4.23 -3.82 1.94
C VAL A 16 -3.83 -3.12 3.23
N VAL A 17 -2.59 -3.33 3.66
CA VAL A 17 -1.94 -2.48 4.64
C VAL A 17 -1.11 -1.43 3.90
N LEU A 18 -1.50 -0.17 4.00
CA LEU A 18 -0.82 0.96 3.40
C LEU A 18 0.09 1.62 4.44
N ILE A 19 1.39 1.34 4.32
CA ILE A 19 2.41 1.87 5.25
C ILE A 19 3.06 3.13 4.71
N ASP A 20 3.19 4.12 5.58
CA ASP A 20 4.02 5.32 5.38
C ASP A 20 4.76 5.68 6.68
N ARG A 21 5.53 6.77 6.69
CA ARG A 21 6.39 7.16 7.83
C ARG A 21 5.63 7.51 9.11
N ASP A 22 4.42 8.01 8.98
CA ASP A 22 3.57 8.46 10.08
C ASP A 22 2.09 8.28 9.70
N GLN A 23 1.19 8.35 10.69
CA GLN A 23 -0.23 8.15 10.46
C GLN A 23 -0.80 9.18 9.47
N GLU A 24 -0.33 10.43 9.54
CA GLU A 24 -0.85 11.51 8.69
C GLU A 24 -0.56 11.25 7.21
N THR A 25 0.66 10.83 6.88
CA THR A 25 1.08 10.49 5.52
C THR A 25 0.41 9.23 5.01
N ALA A 26 0.25 8.20 5.84
CA ALA A 26 -0.49 6.99 5.48
C ALA A 26 -1.97 7.30 5.17
N GLU A 27 -2.63 8.11 6.02
CA GLU A 27 -4.01 8.54 5.79
C GLU A 27 -4.15 9.43 4.55
N LYS A 28 -3.17 10.30 4.26
CA LYS A 28 -3.14 11.05 2.99
C LYS A 28 -3.15 10.10 1.78
N GLY A 29 -2.44 8.98 1.86
CA GLY A 29 -2.47 7.93 0.84
C GLY A 29 -3.85 7.27 0.71
N LYS A 30 -4.52 6.98 1.83
CA LYS A 30 -5.88 6.43 1.83
C LYS A 30 -6.92 7.43 1.32
N LEU A 31 -6.80 8.71 1.67
CA LEU A 31 -7.63 9.80 1.16
C LEU A 31 -7.48 9.98 -0.35
N HIS A 32 -6.27 9.78 -0.89
CA HIS A 32 -6.08 9.75 -2.34
C HIS A 32 -6.91 8.64 -3.00
N CYS A 33 -6.96 7.45 -2.39
CA CYS A 33 -7.80 6.35 -2.87
C CYS A 33 -9.29 6.70 -2.80
N ALA A 34 -9.74 7.32 -1.71
CA ALA A 34 -11.11 7.80 -1.55
C ALA A 34 -11.50 8.77 -2.67
N GLY A 35 -10.67 9.77 -2.97
CA GLY A 35 -10.92 10.72 -4.06
C GLY A 35 -10.92 10.09 -5.46
N LEU A 36 -10.27 8.93 -5.67
CA LEU A 36 -10.40 8.16 -6.91
C LEU A 36 -11.75 7.44 -6.99
N LEU A 37 -12.19 6.84 -5.89
CA LEU A 37 -13.48 6.15 -5.80
C LEU A 37 -14.66 7.11 -5.96
N GLU A 38 -14.62 8.27 -5.29
CA GLU A 38 -15.62 9.34 -5.44
C GLU A 38 -15.81 9.76 -6.90
N LYS A 39 -14.72 9.86 -7.66
CA LYS A 39 -14.79 10.18 -9.10
C LYS A 39 -15.47 9.09 -9.90
N GLU A 40 -15.28 7.82 -9.57
CA GLU A 40 -15.94 6.71 -10.26
C GLU A 40 -17.42 6.62 -9.90
N VAL A 41 -17.79 6.91 -8.65
CA VAL A 41 -19.20 7.07 -8.21
C VAL A 41 -19.86 8.23 -8.94
N ALA A 42 -19.24 9.41 -8.98
CA ALA A 42 -19.75 10.58 -9.68
C ALA A 42 -19.92 10.36 -11.19
N ARG A 43 -19.17 9.42 -11.77
CA ARG A 43 -19.28 8.97 -13.17
C ARG A 43 -20.33 7.87 -13.38
N GLY A 44 -21.01 7.41 -12.32
CA GLY A 44 -22.00 6.33 -12.37
C GLY A 44 -21.40 4.95 -12.66
N ARG A 45 -20.10 4.75 -12.40
CA ARG A 45 -19.40 3.48 -12.69
C ARG A 45 -19.42 2.49 -11.54
N MET A 46 -19.79 2.94 -10.35
CA MET A 46 -19.97 2.12 -9.15
C MET A 46 -20.91 2.81 -8.17
N SER A 47 -21.44 2.06 -7.19
CA SER A 47 -22.26 2.63 -6.10
C SER A 47 -21.40 3.16 -4.96
N GLU A 48 -21.99 4.01 -4.11
CA GLU A 48 -21.33 4.52 -2.91
C GLU A 48 -20.95 3.40 -1.94
N GLU A 49 -21.81 2.40 -1.77
CA GLU A 49 -21.58 1.26 -0.89
C GLU A 49 -20.39 0.42 -1.38
N ALA A 50 -20.27 0.22 -2.69
CA ALA A 50 -19.13 -0.48 -3.28
C ALA A 50 -17.83 0.30 -3.06
N ALA A 51 -17.87 1.64 -3.18
CA ALA A 51 -16.73 2.50 -2.91
C ALA A 51 -16.28 2.44 -1.44
N VAL A 52 -17.23 2.54 -0.50
CA VAL A 52 -16.95 2.42 0.94
C VAL A 52 -16.32 1.06 1.25
N GLY A 53 -16.88 -0.04 0.73
CA GLY A 53 -16.33 -1.36 0.94
C GLY A 53 -14.91 -1.53 0.40
N ILE A 54 -14.56 -0.88 -0.73
CA ILE A 54 -13.17 -0.89 -1.23
C ILE A 54 -12.25 -0.13 -0.27
N LEU A 55 -12.68 1.04 0.22
CA LEU A 55 -11.88 1.87 1.12
C LEU A 55 -11.64 1.20 2.48
N GLU A 56 -12.62 0.44 2.98
CA GLU A 56 -12.52 -0.33 4.22
C GLU A 56 -11.47 -1.44 4.17
N ARG A 57 -11.14 -1.95 2.98
CA ARG A 57 -10.05 -2.92 2.81
C ARG A 57 -8.66 -2.33 3.00
N ILE A 58 -8.53 -1.00 3.01
CA ILE A 58 -7.25 -0.30 3.14
C ILE A 58 -7.06 0.12 4.60
N VAL A 59 -6.10 -0.50 5.28
CA VAL A 59 -5.63 -0.10 6.61
C VAL A 59 -4.41 0.78 6.45
N ALA A 60 -4.55 2.08 6.72
CA ALA A 60 -3.44 3.03 6.69
C ALA A 60 -2.78 3.09 8.07
N THR A 61 -1.47 2.87 8.14
CA THR A 61 -0.76 2.82 9.42
C THR A 61 0.75 3.03 9.23
N PRO A 62 1.48 3.63 10.19
CA PRO A 62 2.94 3.60 10.18
C PRO A 62 3.53 2.32 10.80
N ASP A 63 2.69 1.44 11.32
CA ASP A 63 3.12 0.23 12.03
C ASP A 63 3.43 -0.93 11.08
N TYR A 64 4.70 -1.35 11.07
CA TYR A 64 5.15 -2.52 10.31
C TYR A 64 4.65 -3.84 10.92
N GLY A 65 4.21 -3.85 12.19
CA GLY A 65 3.57 -5.00 12.82
C GLY A 65 2.29 -5.44 12.11
N ALA A 66 1.62 -4.54 11.40
CA ALA A 66 0.47 -4.86 10.56
C ALA A 66 0.81 -5.77 9.35
N LEU A 67 2.09 -6.01 9.05
CA LEU A 67 2.53 -6.91 7.98
C LEU A 67 2.60 -8.39 8.40
N ALA A 68 2.29 -8.73 9.66
CA ALA A 68 2.43 -10.07 10.20
C ALA A 68 1.64 -11.16 9.43
N GLU A 69 0.57 -10.77 8.75
CA GLU A 69 -0.29 -11.66 7.94
C GLU A 69 -0.18 -11.36 6.43
N ALA A 70 0.82 -10.58 5.99
CA ALA A 70 0.94 -10.19 4.60
C ALA A 70 1.57 -11.30 3.74
N ASP A 71 0.88 -11.71 2.67
CA ASP A 71 1.41 -12.65 1.67
C ASP A 71 2.40 -11.99 0.69
N LEU A 72 2.22 -10.69 0.44
CA LEU A 72 2.99 -9.91 -0.53
C LEU A 72 3.20 -8.49 -0.02
N VAL A 73 4.43 -8.00 -0.07
CA VAL A 73 4.78 -6.59 0.13
C VAL A 73 5.32 -5.99 -1.17
N ILE A 74 4.83 -4.79 -1.50
CA ILE A 74 5.33 -3.98 -2.62
C ILE A 74 5.88 -2.69 -2.05
N GLU A 75 7.21 -2.58 -2.04
CA GLU A 75 7.93 -1.38 -1.60
C GLU A 75 7.83 -0.29 -2.69
N ALA A 76 7.33 0.90 -2.31
CA ALA A 76 7.16 2.04 -3.22
C ALA A 76 7.56 3.38 -2.56
N VAL A 77 8.64 3.37 -1.77
CA VAL A 77 9.26 4.55 -1.16
C VAL A 77 10.16 5.28 -2.16
N PHE A 78 10.75 6.39 -1.71
CA PHE A 78 11.67 7.19 -2.52
C PHE A 78 12.77 6.35 -3.17
N GLU A 79 13.16 6.75 -4.37
CA GLU A 79 14.18 6.10 -5.18
C GLU A 79 15.59 6.43 -4.65
N ASP A 80 15.84 6.06 -3.40
CA ASP A 80 17.11 6.19 -2.70
C ASP A 80 17.52 4.83 -2.11
N ARG A 81 18.77 4.42 -2.34
CA ARG A 81 19.27 3.09 -1.95
C ARG A 81 19.27 2.90 -0.43
N LYS A 82 19.60 3.92 0.35
CA LYS A 82 19.64 3.81 1.82
C LYS A 82 18.22 3.69 2.36
N VAL A 83 17.30 4.53 1.87
CA VAL A 83 15.89 4.48 2.31
C VAL A 83 15.28 3.12 1.99
N LYS A 84 15.48 2.58 0.79
CA LYS A 84 14.95 1.25 0.42
C LYS A 84 15.58 0.12 1.24
N ALA A 85 16.88 0.17 1.52
CA ALA A 85 17.54 -0.82 2.36
C ALA A 85 16.98 -0.80 3.80
N GLU A 86 16.82 0.38 4.39
CA GLU A 86 16.22 0.53 5.73
C GLU A 86 14.79 0.01 5.79
N VAL A 87 13.97 0.31 4.78
CA VAL A 87 12.59 -0.17 4.68
C VAL A 87 12.56 -1.68 4.50
N THR A 88 13.44 -2.24 3.68
CA THR A 88 13.54 -3.69 3.46
C THR A 88 13.82 -4.42 4.78
N GLU A 89 14.76 -3.93 5.58
CA GLU A 89 15.07 -4.54 6.89
C GLU A 89 13.91 -4.41 7.88
N LYS A 90 13.22 -3.26 7.91
CA LYS A 90 12.01 -3.08 8.74
C LYS A 90 10.90 -4.05 8.34
N VAL A 91 10.65 -4.21 7.04
CA VAL A 91 9.63 -5.16 6.53
C VAL A 91 10.00 -6.59 6.89
N LYS A 92 11.23 -7.01 6.63
CA LYS A 92 11.71 -8.38 6.90
C LYS A 92 11.55 -8.80 8.35
N ALA A 93 11.62 -7.87 9.30
CA ALA A 93 11.44 -8.16 10.72
C ALA A 93 10.01 -8.58 11.09
N HIS A 94 9.01 -8.24 10.25
CA HIS A 94 7.59 -8.51 10.50
C HIS A 94 6.95 -9.43 9.46
N LEU A 95 7.65 -9.73 8.37
CA LEU A 95 7.10 -10.51 7.27
C LEU A 95 7.03 -11.99 7.62
N PRO A 96 5.90 -12.68 7.40
CA PRO A 96 5.78 -14.10 7.68
C PRO A 96 6.66 -14.94 6.74
N GLU A 97 6.98 -16.16 7.16
CA GLU A 97 7.73 -17.10 6.33
C GLU A 97 6.96 -17.41 5.03
N GLY A 98 7.65 -17.36 3.89
CA GLY A 98 7.05 -17.64 2.58
C GLY A 98 6.39 -16.44 1.90
N ALA A 99 6.26 -15.29 2.58
CA ALA A 99 5.77 -14.07 1.97
C ALA A 99 6.75 -13.51 0.92
N ILE A 100 6.17 -12.89 -0.12
CA ILE A 100 6.94 -12.33 -1.23
C ILE A 100 7.23 -10.85 -0.94
N PHE A 101 8.49 -10.46 -1.12
CA PHE A 101 8.88 -9.05 -1.14
C PHE A 101 9.19 -8.61 -2.57
N ALA A 102 8.56 -7.52 -3.01
CA ALA A 102 8.77 -6.90 -4.31
C ALA A 102 9.07 -5.40 -4.14
N SER A 103 9.81 -4.83 -5.08
CA SER A 103 10.08 -3.38 -5.13
C SER A 103 9.56 -2.79 -6.43
N ASN A 104 8.90 -1.62 -6.33
CA ASN A 104 8.48 -0.79 -7.45
C ASN A 104 9.63 0.13 -7.96
N THR A 105 10.88 -0.16 -7.62
CA THR A 105 12.03 0.57 -8.16
C THR A 105 12.04 0.55 -9.69
N SER A 106 12.50 1.64 -10.29
CA SER A 106 12.65 1.79 -11.74
C SER A 106 14.11 1.91 -12.17
N THR A 107 15.02 2.22 -11.24
CA THR A 107 16.42 2.53 -11.54
C THR A 107 17.42 1.74 -10.70
N LEU A 108 16.99 1.15 -9.58
CA LEU A 108 17.88 0.40 -8.70
C LEU A 108 17.79 -1.11 -9.01
N PRO A 109 18.93 -1.81 -9.12
CA PRO A 109 18.95 -3.25 -9.26
C PRO A 109 18.43 -3.95 -7.99
N ILE A 110 17.65 -5.02 -8.17
CA ILE A 110 17.06 -5.79 -7.05
C ILE A 110 18.12 -6.52 -6.21
N THR A 111 19.22 -6.96 -6.81
CA THR A 111 20.24 -7.81 -6.16
C THR A 111 21.30 -7.05 -5.37
N SER A 112 21.10 -5.76 -5.06
CA SER A 112 22.20 -4.84 -4.66
C SER A 112 22.10 -4.27 -3.26
#